data_AF-L7K0H0-F1
#
_entry.id   AF-L7K0H0-F1
#
_cell.length_a   1.000
_cell.length_b   1.000
_cell.length_c   1.000
_cell.angle_alpha   90.00
_cell.angle_beta   90.00
_cell.angle_gamma   90.00
#
_symmetry.space_group_name_H-M   'P 1'
#
loop_
_entity.id
_entity.type
_entity.pdbx_description
1 polymer ?
#
loop_
_entity_poly.entity_id
_entity_poly.type
_entity_poly.pdbx_seq_one_letter_code
_entity_poly.pdbx_strand_id
1 'polypeptide(L)'
;MTFITSKGCFEDNPDLLPKFLAIKDKEPKVFVVEMLNNMVNYILRNFLDQKVINTVSTLALKRIAIDSYNCRLLRKLERLKVLQIRTKHITGEVLYNLPPNLELLDITNLFIEKVNWTEKYVIKPSIIIQPYKRLKILVIDVEFLYNVRTLSVLMPSLEVRYSPLITTNPLIPWKKVKINELFIQCDNFRRYHRHVLKPNKDGMVYFLEKLKFYIEFDSLQCVAFVLSDKYIFFDPVTLKIIE
;
A
#
# COMPACT_ATOMS: atom_id res chain seq x y z
N MET A 1 -34.32 17.79 -27.16
CA MET A 1 -33.21 17.20 -26.38
C MET A 1 -32.14 16.76 -27.36
N THR A 2 -31.01 17.44 -27.36
CA THR A 2 -29.92 17.24 -28.31
C THR A 2 -29.01 16.14 -27.76
N PHE A 3 -28.89 15.03 -28.50
CA PHE A 3 -27.94 13.97 -28.17
C PHE A 3 -26.52 14.52 -28.30
N ILE A 4 -25.74 14.48 -27.21
CA ILE A 4 -24.30 14.73 -27.26
C ILE A 4 -23.69 13.54 -28.01
N THR A 5 -23.38 13.74 -29.28
CA THR A 5 -22.69 12.76 -30.12
C THR A 5 -21.25 12.63 -29.64
N SER A 6 -20.94 11.49 -29.04
CA SER A 6 -19.65 11.15 -28.41
C SER A 6 -18.49 10.89 -29.39
N LYS A 7 -18.54 11.46 -30.61
CA LYS A 7 -17.55 11.13 -31.65
C LYS A 7 -16.15 11.69 -31.37
N GLY A 8 -15.99 12.70 -30.51
CA GLY A 8 -14.69 13.36 -30.30
C GLY A 8 -13.81 12.84 -29.15
N CYS A 9 -14.33 12.09 -28.18
CA CYS A 9 -13.56 11.74 -26.96
C CYS A 9 -12.99 10.31 -26.95
N PHE A 10 -13.38 9.44 -27.87
CA PHE A 10 -12.98 8.01 -27.85
C PHE A 10 -11.98 7.63 -28.96
N GLU A 11 -11.72 8.52 -29.92
CA GLU A 11 -10.77 8.24 -31.02
C GLU A 11 -9.31 8.10 -30.53
N ASP A 12 -8.96 8.76 -29.42
CA ASP A 12 -7.60 8.70 -28.84
C ASP A 12 -7.33 7.47 -27.95
N ASN A 13 -8.33 6.62 -27.67
CA ASN A 13 -8.13 5.39 -26.90
C ASN A 13 -9.24 4.33 -27.14
N PRO A 14 -9.03 3.37 -28.06
CA PRO A 14 -10.05 2.40 -28.44
C PRO A 14 -10.47 1.44 -27.31
N ASP A 15 -9.68 1.33 -26.23
CA ASP A 15 -9.92 0.40 -25.12
C ASP A 15 -10.94 0.90 -24.08
N LEU A 16 -11.33 2.18 -24.10
CA LEU A 16 -12.25 2.75 -23.11
C LEU A 16 -13.70 2.34 -23.34
N LEU A 17 -14.16 2.45 -24.59
CA LEU A 17 -15.55 2.14 -24.95
C LEU A 17 -15.89 0.67 -24.63
N PRO A 18 -15.05 -0.33 -24.97
CA PRO A 18 -15.29 -1.72 -24.59
C PRO A 18 -15.32 -1.94 -23.08
N LYS A 19 -14.46 -1.25 -22.30
CA LYS A 19 -14.44 -1.36 -20.83
C LYS A 19 -15.73 -0.83 -20.20
N PHE A 20 -16.27 0.29 -20.68
CA PHE A 20 -17.56 0.81 -20.20
C PHE A 20 -18.73 -0.10 -20.59
N LEU A 21 -18.72 -0.64 -21.81
CA LEU A 21 -19.75 -1.55 -22.31
C LEU A 21 -19.72 -2.93 -21.63
N ALA A 22 -18.56 -3.33 -21.08
CA ALA A 22 -18.39 -4.61 -20.39
C ALA A 22 -18.91 -4.61 -18.93
N ILE A 23 -19.20 -3.45 -18.34
CA ILE A 23 -19.74 -3.34 -16.99
C ILE A 23 -21.17 -3.90 -17.00
N LYS A 24 -21.37 -5.08 -16.40
CA LYS A 24 -22.69 -5.72 -16.36
C LYS A 24 -23.54 -5.11 -15.25
N ASP A 25 -24.74 -4.71 -15.62
CA ASP A 25 -25.70 -3.98 -14.78
C ASP A 25 -26.42 -4.89 -13.77
N LYS A 26 -25.65 -5.59 -12.91
CA LYS A 26 -26.22 -6.49 -11.90
C LYS A 26 -26.42 -5.82 -10.54
N GLU A 27 -25.64 -4.78 -10.22
CA GLU A 27 -25.77 -4.00 -8.99
C GLU A 27 -25.36 -2.52 -9.23
N PRO A 28 -26.25 -1.52 -8.98
CA PRO A 28 -25.98 -0.11 -9.28
C PRO A 28 -24.74 0.48 -8.57
N LYS A 29 -24.45 0.00 -7.35
CA LYS A 29 -23.28 0.47 -6.58
C LYS A 29 -21.96 -0.02 -7.18
N VAL A 30 -21.94 -1.26 -7.68
CA VAL A 30 -20.78 -1.85 -8.37
C VAL A 30 -20.53 -1.11 -9.68
N PHE A 31 -21.61 -0.86 -10.46
CA PHE A 31 -21.55 -0.13 -11.72
C PHE A 31 -20.92 1.27 -11.57
N VAL A 32 -21.41 2.08 -10.63
CA VAL A 32 -20.90 3.45 -10.42
C VAL A 32 -19.43 3.44 -10.00
N VAL A 33 -19.03 2.51 -9.13
CA VAL A 33 -17.64 2.41 -8.66
C VAL A 33 -16.70 2.01 -9.80
N GLU A 34 -17.08 1.03 -10.63
CA GLU A 34 -16.27 0.59 -11.77
C GLU A 34 -16.16 1.69 -12.84
N MET A 35 -17.26 2.38 -13.14
CA MET A 35 -17.27 3.51 -14.07
C MET A 35 -16.35 4.64 -13.60
N LEU A 36 -16.42 5.03 -12.33
CA LEU A 36 -15.54 6.05 -11.74
C LEU A 36 -14.07 5.60 -11.77
N ASN A 37 -13.77 4.34 -11.45
CA ASN A 37 -12.42 3.82 -11.54
C ASN A 37 -11.87 3.91 -12.97
N ASN A 38 -12.67 3.56 -13.99
CA ASN A 38 -12.28 3.67 -15.39
C ASN A 38 -11.99 5.13 -15.79
N MET A 39 -12.88 6.06 -15.40
CA MET A 39 -12.69 7.50 -15.67
C MET A 39 -11.43 8.05 -14.98
N VAL A 40 -11.22 7.71 -13.72
CA VAL A 40 -10.03 8.16 -12.98
C VAL A 40 -8.76 7.57 -13.58
N ASN A 41 -8.75 6.29 -13.98
CA ASN A 41 -7.59 5.70 -14.64
C ASN A 41 -7.29 6.36 -15.99
N TYR A 42 -8.31 6.78 -16.73
CA TYR A 42 -8.12 7.53 -17.97
C TYR A 42 -7.46 8.90 -17.71
N ILE A 43 -7.96 9.65 -16.74
CA ILE A 43 -7.39 10.95 -16.36
C ILE A 43 -5.96 10.77 -15.87
N LEU A 44 -5.73 9.77 -15.00
CA LEU A 44 -4.41 9.45 -14.46
C LEU A 44 -3.43 9.08 -15.57
N ARG A 45 -3.85 8.29 -16.57
CA ARG A 45 -3.03 7.93 -17.73
C ARG A 45 -2.56 9.17 -18.48
N ASN A 46 -3.49 10.04 -18.83
CA ASN A 46 -3.18 11.26 -19.56
C ASN A 46 -2.25 12.17 -18.76
N PHE A 47 -2.41 12.22 -17.43
CA PHE A 47 -1.53 12.98 -16.55
C PHE A 47 -0.13 12.37 -16.42
N LEU A 48 -0.02 11.05 -16.25
CA LEU A 48 1.24 10.33 -16.11
C LEU A 48 2.05 10.25 -17.41
N ASP A 49 1.45 10.48 -18.58
CA ASP A 49 2.16 10.48 -19.86
C ASP A 49 2.63 11.89 -20.28
N GLN A 50 2.27 12.95 -19.54
CA GLN A 50 2.75 14.31 -19.79
C GLN A 50 4.20 14.49 -19.32
N LYS A 51 5.03 15.16 -20.14
CA LYS A 51 6.44 15.46 -19.79
C LYS A 51 6.62 16.17 -18.44
N VAL A 52 5.65 16.98 -18.02
CA VAL A 52 5.69 17.73 -16.74
C VAL A 52 5.78 16.78 -15.55
N ILE A 53 5.20 15.58 -15.63
CA ILE A 53 5.21 14.61 -14.53
C ILE A 53 6.63 14.16 -14.16
N ASN A 54 7.57 14.22 -15.12
CA ASN A 54 8.96 13.83 -14.88
C ASN A 54 9.67 14.78 -13.91
N THR A 55 9.06 15.92 -13.56
CA THR A 55 9.57 16.84 -12.53
C THR A 55 9.01 16.56 -11.13
N VAL A 56 7.96 15.74 -11.03
CA VAL A 56 7.26 15.48 -9.77
C VAL A 56 8.10 14.61 -8.86
N SER A 57 8.37 15.09 -7.65
CA SER A 57 9.09 14.35 -6.60
C SER A 57 8.15 13.59 -5.66
N THR A 58 6.87 13.96 -5.61
CA THR A 58 5.88 13.41 -4.68
C THR A 58 4.55 13.20 -5.37
N LEU A 59 4.03 11.97 -5.31
CA LEU A 59 2.75 11.58 -5.89
C LEU A 59 1.92 10.87 -4.82
N ALA A 60 0.72 11.39 -4.57
CA ALA A 60 -0.21 10.81 -3.62
C ALA A 60 -1.54 10.48 -4.30
N LEU A 61 -1.80 9.19 -4.49
CA LEU A 61 -3.01 8.63 -5.07
C LEU A 61 -3.87 8.08 -3.92
N LYS A 62 -4.90 8.83 -3.54
CA LYS A 62 -5.80 8.45 -2.45
C LYS A 62 -7.15 8.03 -3.01
N ARG A 63 -7.63 6.85 -2.60
CA ARG A 63 -8.94 6.30 -2.97
C ARG A 63 -9.11 6.01 -4.47
N ILE A 64 -8.00 5.71 -5.17
CA ILE A 64 -8.00 5.43 -6.61
C ILE A 64 -7.54 3.99 -6.84
N ALA A 65 -8.34 3.19 -7.55
CA ALA A 65 -7.85 1.93 -8.10
C ALA A 65 -6.93 2.23 -9.28
N ILE A 66 -5.72 1.68 -9.29
CA ILE A 66 -4.74 1.87 -10.37
C ILE A 66 -4.74 0.61 -11.21
N ASP A 67 -5.02 0.74 -12.51
CA ASP A 67 -4.96 -0.38 -13.43
C ASP A 67 -3.51 -0.75 -13.80
N SER A 68 -3.36 -1.90 -14.47
CA SER A 68 -2.07 -2.42 -14.90
C SER A 68 -1.30 -1.45 -15.81
N TYR A 69 -2.02 -0.71 -16.65
CA TYR A 69 -1.41 0.25 -17.57
C TYR A 69 -0.79 1.42 -16.81
N ASN A 70 -1.54 2.03 -15.89
CA ASN A 70 -1.06 3.13 -15.07
C ASN A 70 0.06 2.69 -14.13
N CYS A 71 0.03 1.45 -13.62
CA CYS A 71 1.16 0.89 -12.87
C CYS A 71 2.45 0.95 -13.71
N ARG A 72 2.41 0.54 -14.98
CA ARG A 72 3.58 0.56 -15.88
C ARG A 72 4.09 1.96 -16.19
N LEU A 73 3.26 2.99 -16.07
CA LEU A 73 3.70 4.38 -16.26
C LEU A 73 4.49 4.89 -15.06
N LEU A 74 4.25 4.38 -13.84
CA LEU A 74 4.97 4.80 -12.62
C LEU A 74 6.50 4.65 -12.76
N ARG A 75 6.98 3.61 -13.45
CA ARG A 75 8.41 3.39 -13.69
C ARG A 75 9.09 4.51 -14.48
N LYS A 76 8.32 5.30 -15.25
CA LYS A 76 8.83 6.45 -16.03
C LYS A 76 9.11 7.67 -15.14
N LEU A 77 8.61 7.68 -13.90
CA LEU A 77 8.70 8.83 -12.99
C LEU A 77 10.07 8.90 -12.31
N GLU A 78 11.13 9.12 -13.08
CA GLU A 78 12.52 9.03 -12.61
C GLU A 78 12.84 9.98 -11.44
N ARG A 79 12.16 11.13 -11.31
CA ARG A 79 12.40 12.06 -10.19
C ARG A 79 11.54 11.79 -8.96
N LEU A 80 10.64 10.81 -9.02
CA LEU A 80 9.73 10.52 -7.92
C LEU A 80 10.48 9.90 -6.74
N LYS A 81 10.39 10.56 -5.59
CA LYS A 81 10.98 10.12 -4.32
C LYS A 81 9.94 9.57 -3.37
N VAL A 82 8.72 10.11 -3.42
CA VAL A 82 7.63 9.74 -2.50
C VAL A 82 6.42 9.30 -3.31
N LEU A 83 5.97 8.07 -3.07
CA LEU A 83 4.77 7.50 -3.67
C LEU A 83 3.84 7.03 -2.56
N GLN A 84 2.66 7.63 -2.50
CA GLN A 84 1.59 7.20 -1.59
C GLN A 84 0.44 6.66 -2.43
N ILE A 85 0.22 5.35 -2.41
CA ILE A 85 -0.89 4.68 -3.07
C ILE A 85 -1.80 4.12 -1.99
N ARG A 86 -2.84 4.90 -1.68
CA ARG A 86 -3.77 4.56 -0.61
C ARG A 86 -5.11 4.12 -1.18
N THR A 87 -5.11 2.89 -1.66
CA THR A 87 -6.25 2.27 -2.36
C THR A 87 -6.75 1.03 -1.63
N LYS A 88 -7.96 0.59 -1.98
CA LYS A 88 -8.57 -0.61 -1.41
C LYS A 88 -7.86 -1.87 -1.89
N HIS A 89 -7.38 -1.83 -3.14
CA HIS A 89 -6.82 -2.96 -3.87
C HIS A 89 -5.42 -2.63 -4.41
N ILE A 90 -4.38 -3.19 -3.78
CA ILE A 90 -2.98 -3.03 -4.23
C ILE A 90 -2.49 -4.33 -4.87
N THR A 91 -2.42 -4.33 -6.19
CA THR A 91 -1.88 -5.47 -6.91
C THR A 91 -0.35 -5.50 -6.75
N GLY A 92 0.24 -6.69 -6.84
CA GLY A 92 1.71 -6.82 -6.90
C GLY A 92 2.34 -6.10 -8.10
N GLU A 93 1.53 -5.77 -9.12
CA GLU A 93 1.98 -5.01 -10.30
C GLU A 93 2.49 -3.61 -9.96
N VAL A 94 1.96 -2.98 -8.91
CA VAL A 94 2.49 -1.71 -8.39
C VAL A 94 3.94 -1.90 -7.95
N LEU A 95 4.23 -2.98 -7.22
CA LEU A 95 5.57 -3.25 -6.71
C LEU A 95 6.58 -3.60 -7.81
N TYR A 96 6.12 -4.14 -8.94
CA TYR A 96 6.99 -4.42 -10.10
C TYR A 96 7.31 -3.18 -10.94
N ASN A 97 6.54 -2.11 -10.80
CA ASN A 97 6.69 -0.90 -11.61
C ASN A 97 6.97 0.34 -10.77
N LEU A 98 7.59 0.19 -9.59
CA LEU A 98 7.94 1.35 -8.78
C LEU A 98 8.98 2.21 -9.51
N PRO A 99 8.95 3.53 -9.32
CA PRO A 99 9.97 4.41 -9.87
C PRO A 99 11.38 4.08 -9.35
N PRO A 100 12.43 4.26 -10.15
CA PRO A 100 13.79 3.82 -9.83
C PRO A 100 14.44 4.58 -8.65
N ASN A 101 14.01 5.82 -8.40
CA ASN A 101 14.57 6.70 -7.37
C ASN A 101 13.68 6.86 -6.14
N LEU A 102 12.73 5.93 -5.96
CA LEU A 102 11.79 5.98 -4.86
C LEU A 102 12.50 5.81 -3.52
N GLU A 103 12.27 6.75 -2.60
CA GLU A 103 12.80 6.75 -1.24
C GLU A 103 11.73 6.37 -0.20
N LEU A 104 10.46 6.71 -0.45
CA LEU A 104 9.32 6.37 0.40
C LEU A 104 8.17 5.77 -0.42
N LEU A 105 7.69 4.61 0.02
CA LEU A 105 6.48 3.98 -0.48
C LEU A 105 5.45 3.84 0.65
N ASP A 106 4.28 4.44 0.50
CA ASP A 106 3.14 4.22 1.39
C ASP A 106 2.03 3.52 0.61
N ILE A 107 1.78 2.26 0.96
CA ILE A 107 0.76 1.40 0.33
C ILE A 107 -0.32 0.99 1.34
N THR A 108 -0.63 1.89 2.26
CA THR A 108 -1.64 1.63 3.27
C THR A 108 -3.07 1.81 2.73
N ASN A 109 -3.97 0.93 3.11
CA ASN A 109 -5.37 1.04 2.74
C ASN A 109 -6.05 2.19 3.49
N LEU A 110 -6.93 2.93 2.80
CA LEU A 110 -7.78 3.96 3.42
C LEU A 110 -9.24 3.53 3.55
N PHE A 111 -9.65 2.41 2.95
CA PHE A 111 -11.04 1.98 2.85
C PHE A 111 -11.48 1.13 4.03
N ILE A 112 -12.58 1.57 4.65
CA ILE A 112 -13.22 0.98 5.85
C ILE A 112 -14.38 0.06 5.44
N GLU A 113 -14.84 0.13 4.19
CA GLU A 113 -16.05 -0.58 3.78
C GLU A 113 -15.78 -2.04 3.42
N LYS A 114 -16.41 -2.94 4.20
CA LYS A 114 -16.67 -4.36 3.91
C LYS A 114 -17.55 -4.50 2.66
N VAL A 115 -17.06 -4.06 1.51
CA VAL A 115 -17.55 -4.61 0.25
C VAL A 115 -16.66 -5.82 -0.02
N ASN A 116 -17.27 -7.00 -0.02
CA ASN A 116 -16.65 -8.28 -0.35
C ASN A 116 -16.27 -8.26 -1.84
N TRP A 117 -15.11 -7.71 -2.15
CA TRP A 117 -14.48 -7.95 -3.45
C TRP A 117 -13.52 -9.10 -3.22
N THR A 118 -13.93 -10.28 -3.67
CA THR A 118 -13.16 -11.52 -3.66
C THR A 118 -11.96 -11.41 -4.59
N GLU A 119 -10.88 -10.79 -4.13
CA GLU A 119 -9.55 -11.10 -4.62
C GLU A 119 -8.62 -11.23 -3.43
N LYS A 120 -8.37 -12.49 -3.06
CA LYS A 120 -7.29 -12.88 -2.15
C LYS A 120 -6.00 -12.41 -2.79
N TYR A 121 -5.34 -11.42 -2.18
CA TYR A 121 -4.00 -11.01 -2.55
C TYR A 121 -3.05 -12.20 -2.47
N VAL A 122 -2.76 -12.80 -3.62
CA VAL A 122 -1.63 -13.70 -3.77
C VAL A 122 -0.65 -12.97 -4.68
N ILE A 123 0.22 -12.16 -4.08
CA ILE A 123 1.46 -11.83 -4.78
C ILE A 123 2.16 -13.17 -4.95
N LYS A 124 2.24 -13.66 -6.19
CA LYS A 124 2.93 -14.92 -6.47
C LYS A 124 4.37 -14.79 -5.94
N PRO A 125 4.81 -15.64 -5.00
CA PRO A 125 6.15 -15.55 -4.40
C PRO A 125 7.29 -15.72 -5.40
N SER A 126 6.97 -16.22 -6.60
CA SER A 126 7.92 -16.57 -7.65
C SER A 126 8.41 -15.39 -8.49
N ILE A 127 7.94 -14.17 -8.25
CA ILE A 127 8.39 -13.01 -9.01
C ILE A 127 9.42 -12.26 -8.17
N ILE A 128 10.68 -12.39 -8.57
CA ILE A 128 11.81 -11.67 -8.02
C ILE A 128 11.57 -10.18 -8.25
N ILE A 129 11.20 -9.44 -7.21
CA ILE A 129 11.14 -7.99 -7.25
C ILE A 129 12.59 -7.49 -7.31
N GLN A 130 12.88 -6.59 -8.24
CA GLN A 130 14.20 -5.98 -8.29
C GLN A 130 14.47 -5.26 -6.96
N PRO A 131 15.65 -5.47 -6.34
CA PRO A 131 16.00 -4.81 -5.10
C PRO A 131 16.01 -3.29 -5.26
N TYR A 132 15.03 -2.60 -4.67
CA TYR A 132 14.96 -1.13 -4.67
C TYR A 132 15.96 -0.55 -3.68
N LYS A 133 17.22 -0.43 -4.11
CA LYS A 133 18.35 0.02 -3.28
C LYS A 133 18.17 1.40 -2.63
N ARG A 134 17.26 2.24 -3.17
CA ARG A 134 17.02 3.61 -2.70
C ARG A 134 15.83 3.73 -1.76
N LEU A 135 15.01 2.67 -1.64
CA LEU A 135 13.83 2.71 -0.78
C LEU A 135 14.28 2.70 0.68
N LYS A 136 14.02 3.81 1.37
CA LYS A 136 14.38 4.02 2.77
C LYS A 136 13.23 3.68 3.71
N ILE A 137 12.02 4.05 3.33
CA ILE A 137 10.82 3.92 4.16
C ILE A 137 9.73 3.18 3.38
N LEU A 138 9.19 2.13 4.00
CA LEU A 138 7.98 1.46 3.53
C LEU A 138 6.88 1.59 4.58
N VAL A 139 5.73 2.13 4.20
CA VAL A 139 4.54 2.26 5.06
C VAL A 139 3.48 1.29 4.57
N ILE A 140 3.08 0.33 5.43
CA ILE A 140 2.15 -0.75 5.09
C ILE A 140 1.12 -0.96 6.19
N ASP A 141 0.00 -1.58 5.84
CA ASP A 141 -0.85 -2.24 6.83
C ASP A 141 -0.18 -3.56 7.27
N VAL A 142 -0.36 -3.95 8.52
CA VAL A 142 0.28 -5.16 9.07
C VAL A 142 -0.12 -6.43 8.32
N GLU A 143 -1.34 -6.46 7.77
CA GLU A 143 -1.83 -7.55 6.95
C GLU A 143 -1.04 -7.70 5.65
N PHE A 144 -0.26 -6.71 5.22
CA PHE A 144 0.57 -6.78 4.02
C PHE A 144 1.97 -7.33 4.28
N LEU A 145 2.41 -7.48 5.54
CA LEU A 145 3.76 -7.94 5.89
C LEU A 145 4.14 -9.28 5.25
N TYR A 146 3.17 -10.19 5.08
CA TYR A 146 3.44 -11.49 4.45
C TYR A 146 3.92 -11.35 2.99
N ASN A 147 3.50 -10.29 2.30
CA ASN A 147 3.85 -10.00 0.91
C ASN A 147 5.20 -9.28 0.77
N VAL A 148 5.69 -8.62 1.82
CA VAL A 148 6.88 -7.76 1.79
C VAL A 148 8.19 -8.55 1.73
N ARG A 149 8.12 -9.88 1.84
CA ARG A 149 9.28 -10.79 1.71
C ARG A 149 10.03 -10.63 0.40
N THR A 150 9.34 -10.29 -0.68
CA THR A 150 9.97 -10.08 -2.00
C THR A 150 10.84 -8.84 -2.04
N LEU A 151 10.69 -7.92 -1.07
CA LEU A 151 11.54 -6.75 -0.88
C LEU A 151 12.80 -7.04 -0.03
N SER A 152 13.19 -8.32 0.11
CA SER A 152 14.24 -8.93 0.97
C SER A 152 15.66 -8.32 1.01
N VAL A 153 15.85 -7.10 0.55
CA VAL A 153 17.01 -6.26 0.87
C VAL A 153 16.82 -5.69 2.28
N LEU A 154 17.92 -5.48 3.00
CA LEU A 154 17.92 -4.71 4.24
C LEU A 154 17.38 -3.30 3.94
N MET A 155 16.12 -3.06 4.27
CA MET A 155 15.52 -1.74 4.19
C MET A 155 15.84 -0.97 5.46
N PRO A 156 16.19 0.33 5.39
CA PRO A 156 16.46 1.13 6.58
C PRO A 156 15.29 1.14 7.56
N SER A 157 14.09 1.50 7.11
CA SER A 157 12.96 1.73 8.02
C SER A 157 11.65 1.16 7.47
N LEU A 158 10.86 0.55 8.35
CA LEU A 158 9.53 0.05 8.08
C LEU A 158 8.54 0.69 9.03
N GLU A 159 7.49 1.29 8.47
CA GLU A 159 6.32 1.73 9.22
C GLU A 159 5.16 0.77 8.99
N VAL A 160 4.61 0.25 10.09
CA VAL A 160 3.48 -0.67 10.06
C VAL A 160 2.33 -0.03 10.82
N ARG A 161 1.13 -0.03 10.24
CA ARG A 161 -0.06 0.33 11.01
C ARG A 161 -0.39 -0.79 11.98
N TYR A 162 -0.60 -0.41 13.24
CA TYR A 162 -1.07 -1.33 14.27
C TYR A 162 -2.32 -2.08 13.77
N SER A 163 -2.56 -3.29 14.29
CA SER A 163 -3.87 -3.96 14.17
C SER A 163 -4.08 -4.89 15.36
N PRO A 164 -5.15 -4.74 16.15
CA PRO A 164 -5.41 -5.61 17.29
C PRO A 164 -5.78 -7.04 16.85
N LEU A 165 -6.18 -7.21 15.59
CA LEU A 165 -6.60 -8.48 15.01
C LEU A 165 -5.52 -9.09 14.09
N ILE A 166 -4.23 -8.80 14.36
CA ILE A 166 -3.14 -9.37 13.56
C ILE A 166 -3.27 -10.90 13.52
N THR A 167 -3.48 -11.44 12.33
CA THR A 167 -3.55 -12.88 12.12
C THR A 167 -2.15 -13.39 11.81
N THR A 168 -1.72 -14.41 12.54
CA THR A 168 -0.52 -15.17 12.17
C THR A 168 -0.90 -16.19 11.12
N ASN A 169 -0.29 -16.11 9.94
CA ASN A 169 -0.43 -17.16 8.95
C ASN A 169 0.56 -18.29 9.28
N PRO A 170 0.13 -19.48 9.71
CA PRO A 170 1.05 -20.55 10.11
C PRO A 170 1.87 -21.12 8.94
N LEU A 171 1.48 -20.85 7.69
CA LEU A 171 2.15 -21.34 6.47
C LEU A 171 3.38 -20.50 6.08
N ILE A 172 3.93 -19.72 7.00
CA ILE A 172 5.05 -18.79 6.78
C ILE A 172 6.36 -19.54 6.45
N PRO A 173 6.98 -19.33 5.27
CA PRO A 173 8.33 -19.82 4.97
C PRO A 173 9.42 -19.23 5.88
N TRP A 174 10.55 -19.93 6.03
CA TRP A 174 11.59 -19.73 7.08
C TRP A 174 12.34 -18.39 7.09
N LYS A 175 12.27 -17.54 6.06
CA LYS A 175 13.07 -16.31 5.99
C LYS A 175 12.27 -15.08 6.42
N LYS A 176 12.69 -14.45 7.52
CA LYS A 176 12.13 -13.20 8.06
C LYS A 176 12.67 -11.98 7.30
N VAL A 177 11.92 -10.89 7.32
CA VAL A 177 12.33 -9.60 6.76
C VAL A 177 13.36 -8.97 7.69
N LYS A 178 14.46 -8.47 7.14
CA LYS A 178 15.49 -7.74 7.88
C LYS A 178 15.33 -6.24 7.64
N ILE A 179 15.25 -5.47 8.72
CA ILE A 179 15.06 -4.01 8.74
C ILE A 179 15.83 -3.42 9.92
N ASN A 180 16.25 -2.15 9.85
CA ASN A 180 16.95 -1.52 10.97
C ASN A 180 15.99 -0.83 11.93
N GLU A 181 14.92 -0.22 11.42
CA GLU A 181 13.97 0.55 12.22
C GLU A 181 12.53 0.09 11.97
N LEU A 182 11.77 -0.08 13.04
CA LEU A 182 10.35 -0.43 12.99
C LEU A 182 9.51 0.60 13.75
N PHE A 183 8.64 1.31 13.04
CA PHE A 183 7.67 2.23 13.63
C PHE A 183 6.26 1.67 13.51
N ILE A 184 5.52 1.65 14.61
CA ILE A 184 4.17 1.09 14.68
C ILE A 184 3.18 2.22 14.89
N GLN A 185 2.45 2.58 13.83
CA GLN A 185 1.50 3.70 13.83
C GLN A 185 0.17 3.28 14.48
N CYS A 186 -0.19 3.90 15.60
CA CYS A 186 -1.43 3.58 16.35
C CYS A 186 -2.60 4.52 16.09
N ASP A 187 -2.36 5.72 15.54
CA ASP A 187 -3.36 6.80 15.54
C ASP A 187 -4.52 6.61 14.56
N ASN A 188 -4.40 5.65 13.64
CA ASN A 188 -5.39 5.44 12.59
C ASN A 188 -6.54 4.49 12.97
N PHE A 189 -6.60 4.01 14.23
CA PHE A 189 -7.68 3.11 14.69
C PHE A 189 -9.05 3.76 14.87
N ARG A 190 -9.17 5.08 14.70
CA ARG A 190 -10.41 5.86 14.89
C ARG A 190 -11.61 5.42 14.02
N ARG A 191 -11.46 4.43 13.15
CA ARG A 191 -12.37 4.19 12.01
C ARG A 191 -13.35 3.02 12.18
N TYR A 192 -13.12 2.10 13.12
CA TYR A 192 -14.04 0.97 13.37
C TYR A 192 -14.66 0.96 14.76
N HIS A 193 -13.97 1.52 15.75
CA HIS A 193 -14.47 1.58 17.12
C HIS A 193 -14.72 3.05 17.46
N ARG A 194 -15.91 3.35 17.99
CA ARG A 194 -16.25 4.68 18.55
C ARG A 194 -15.32 5.10 19.71
N HIS A 195 -14.39 4.22 20.10
CA HIS A 195 -13.37 4.44 21.11
C HIS A 195 -11.98 4.37 20.47
N VAL A 196 -11.11 5.31 20.86
CA VAL A 196 -9.70 5.26 20.52
C VAL A 196 -9.09 4.04 21.21
N LEU A 197 -8.82 2.97 20.46
CA LEU A 197 -8.05 1.85 20.96
C LEU A 197 -6.59 2.29 21.10
N LYS A 198 -6.24 2.77 22.28
CA LYS A 198 -4.83 2.88 22.68
C LYS A 198 -4.41 1.51 23.17
N PRO A 199 -3.44 0.83 22.53
CA PRO A 199 -2.95 -0.42 23.07
C PRO A 199 -2.35 -0.15 24.46
N ASN A 200 -2.70 -1.00 25.42
CA ASN A 200 -1.99 -1.04 26.70
C ASN A 200 -0.62 -1.71 26.49
N LYS A 201 0.23 -1.67 27.51
CA LYS A 201 1.59 -2.25 27.44
C LYS A 201 1.56 -3.72 27.00
N ASP A 202 0.68 -4.52 27.59
CA ASP A 202 0.57 -5.95 27.26
C ASP A 202 0.12 -6.18 25.81
N GLY A 203 -0.79 -5.36 25.31
CA GLY A 203 -1.24 -5.40 23.92
C GLY A 203 -0.17 -4.97 22.92
N MET A 204 0.71 -4.03 23.30
CA MET A 204 1.89 -3.67 22.50
C MET A 204 2.88 -4.83 22.43
N VAL A 205 3.24 -5.41 23.59
CA VAL A 205 4.16 -6.55 23.66
C VAL A 205 3.61 -7.75 22.89
N TYR A 206 2.33 -8.07 23.06
CA TYR A 206 1.67 -9.14 22.30
C TYR A 206 1.77 -8.89 20.78
N PHE A 207 1.53 -7.66 20.33
CA PHE A 207 1.65 -7.31 18.91
C PHE A 207 3.09 -7.45 18.39
N LEU A 208 4.09 -7.01 19.15
CA LEU A 208 5.51 -7.21 18.81
C LEU A 208 5.88 -8.69 18.70
N GLU A 209 5.41 -9.52 19.63
CA GLU A 209 5.58 -10.98 19.56
C GLU A 209 4.96 -11.57 18.28
N LYS A 210 3.84 -11.03 17.80
CA LYS A 210 3.29 -11.43 16.50
C LYS A 210 4.12 -10.95 15.31
N LEU A 211 4.75 -9.79 15.40
CA LEU A 211 5.65 -9.28 14.36
C LEU A 211 6.95 -10.09 14.24
N LYS A 212 7.43 -10.70 15.33
CA LYS A 212 8.62 -11.59 15.31
C LYS A 212 8.48 -12.79 14.37
N PHE A 213 7.26 -13.17 13.97
CA PHE A 213 7.04 -14.20 12.95
C PHE A 213 7.40 -13.74 11.54
N TYR A 214 7.39 -12.42 11.30
CA TYR A 214 7.61 -11.82 9.99
C TYR A 214 8.93 -11.07 9.88
N ILE A 215 9.41 -10.50 10.99
CA ILE A 215 10.57 -9.61 11.05
C ILE A 215 11.68 -10.22 11.93
N GLU A 216 12.92 -10.08 11.51
CA GLU A 216 14.10 -10.49 12.26
C GLU A 216 14.47 -9.41 13.28
N PHE A 217 13.94 -9.52 14.50
CA PHE A 217 14.11 -8.50 15.55
C PHE A 217 15.57 -8.31 15.96
N ASP A 218 16.42 -9.32 15.83
CA ASP A 218 17.86 -9.21 16.13
C ASP A 218 18.59 -8.27 15.15
N SER A 219 17.97 -7.93 14.01
CA SER A 219 18.50 -6.94 13.06
C SER A 219 18.04 -5.50 13.33
N LEU A 220 17.07 -5.31 14.23
CA LEU A 220 16.52 -4.00 14.55
C LEU A 220 17.46 -3.23 15.48
N GLN A 221 17.73 -1.99 15.13
CA GLN A 221 18.32 -0.99 16.01
C GLN A 221 17.26 -0.26 16.84
N CYS A 222 16.04 -0.14 16.31
CA CYS A 222 14.97 0.64 16.93
C CYS A 222 13.59 0.02 16.66
N VAL A 223 12.77 -0.05 17.71
CA VAL A 223 11.34 -0.35 17.64
C VAL A 223 10.59 0.73 18.42
N ALA A 224 9.60 1.37 17.80
CA ALA A 224 8.79 2.36 18.48
C ALA A 224 7.31 2.28 18.10
N PHE A 225 6.45 2.44 19.10
CA PHE A 225 5.04 2.74 18.86
C PHE A 225 4.85 4.26 18.75
N VAL A 226 4.14 4.70 17.73
CA VAL A 226 3.82 6.10 17.46
C VAL A 226 2.36 6.35 17.84
N LEU A 227 2.15 7.13 18.91
CA LEU A 227 0.84 7.50 19.45
C LEU A 227 0.72 9.02 19.58
N SER A 228 -0.04 9.63 18.69
CA SER A 228 -0.41 11.03 18.64
C SER A 228 0.84 11.90 18.78
N ASP A 229 1.80 11.64 17.91
CA ASP A 229 3.14 12.26 17.83
C ASP A 229 4.08 11.95 19.00
N LYS A 230 3.72 11.04 19.91
CA LYS A 230 4.63 10.50 20.94
C LYS A 230 5.19 9.15 20.51
N TYR A 231 6.45 8.92 20.85
CA TYR A 231 7.15 7.66 20.63
C TYR A 231 7.29 6.91 21.94
N ILE A 232 6.98 5.62 21.91
CA ILE A 232 7.30 4.68 22.99
C ILE A 232 8.28 3.68 22.43
N PHE A 233 9.54 3.78 22.85
CA PHE A 233 10.62 2.93 22.37
C PHE A 233 10.64 1.60 23.12
N PHE A 234 10.97 0.54 22.39
CA PHE A 234 11.14 -0.81 22.91
C PHE A 234 12.52 -1.32 22.56
N ASP A 235 13.13 -2.01 23.51
CA ASP A 235 14.33 -2.81 23.26
C ASP A 235 13.94 -3.99 22.35
N PRO A 236 14.54 -4.14 21.14
CA PRO A 236 14.11 -5.15 20.18
C PRO A 236 14.29 -6.60 20.66
N VAL A 237 15.21 -6.84 21.60
CA VAL A 237 15.52 -8.20 22.09
C VAL A 237 14.58 -8.57 23.24
N THR A 238 14.49 -7.71 24.25
CA THR A 238 13.75 -7.95 25.49
C THR A 238 12.29 -7.52 25.44
N LEU A 239 11.91 -6.70 24.45
CA LEU A 239 10.60 -6.05 24.33
C LEU A 239 10.19 -5.25 25.58
N LYS A 240 11.18 -4.77 26.34
CA LYS A 240 10.94 -3.83 27.43
C LYS A 240 10.90 -2.41 26.87
N ILE A 241 10.09 -1.56 27.49
CA ILE A 241 10.07 -0.13 27.17
C ILE A 241 11.41 0.46 27.59
N ILE A 242 12.02 1.24 26.70
CA ILE A 242 13.19 2.05 26.98
C ILE A 242 12.67 3.42 27.41
N GLU A 243 13.06 3.86 28.62
CA GLU A 243 12.74 5.19 29.15
C GLU A 243 13.60 6.28 28.50
#